data_AF-A0A9P7AME5-F1
#
_entry.id   AF-A0A9P7AME5-F1
#
_cell.length_a   1.000
_cell.length_b   1.000
_cell.length_c   1.000
_cell.angle_alpha   90.00
_cell.angle_beta   90.00
_cell.angle_gamma   90.00
#
_symmetry.space_group_name_H-M   'P 1'
#
loop_
_entity.id
_entity.type
_entity.pdbx_description
1 polymer ?
#
loop_
_entity_poly.entity_id
_entity_poly.type
_entity_poly.pdbx_seq_one_letter_code
_entity_poly.pdbx_strand_id
1 'polypeptide(L)'
;MDNVLGNILKQWNKHHTIYMLNVNLPCEILKKEFFSGIVMWDCKDEEVILIPCGLFLAGDNSMQAKECSHAGLNCNYFCRTCDVSGTKEYKASEEGYNSIFKINMHLDMPTKTLHIILLGVVKYFWGQSVFLLEKEKLLHIFQSCLKSVNKDRLNIPSLNADYICHYKGNLIGKHFKSLAQVMPFLTVVNGWSVIGELVTLVWYTTIPDTDEYLVSLHYQSVKRLSQMIKDFLNITVQCAPSILISKPKFHFLIYLLAFICHFGPAIIFSTKRYESLNHVF
;
A
#
# COMPACT_ATOMS: atom_id res chain seq x y z
N MET A 1 -28.01 -53.74 -0.43
CA MET A 1 -26.77 -53.16 -0.97
C MET A 1 -27.13 -51.83 -1.63
N ASP A 2 -26.99 -50.65 -1.05
CA ASP A 2 -26.68 -50.23 0.32
C ASP A 2 -27.55 -49.01 0.63
N ASN A 3 -28.30 -49.11 1.73
CA ASN A 3 -28.93 -47.99 2.39
C ASN A 3 -27.85 -47.27 3.22
N VAL A 4 -27.61 -46.00 2.93
CA VAL A 4 -27.14 -45.03 3.95
C VAL A 4 -27.92 -43.73 3.78
N LEU A 5 -29.24 -43.81 3.93
CA LEU A 5 -30.01 -42.74 4.55
C LEU A 5 -29.70 -42.78 6.05
N GLY A 6 -28.93 -41.82 6.54
CA GLY A 6 -28.61 -41.75 7.98
C GLY A 6 -27.36 -40.94 8.31
N ASN A 7 -27.42 -39.62 8.10
CA ASN A 7 -26.91 -38.62 9.06
C ASN A 7 -27.08 -37.20 8.48
N ILE A 8 -28.19 -36.55 8.81
CA ILE A 8 -28.23 -35.10 8.85
C ILE A 8 -27.51 -34.73 10.16
N LEU A 9 -26.25 -34.29 10.06
CA LEU A 9 -25.54 -33.69 11.19
C LEU A 9 -26.35 -32.46 11.66
N LYS A 10 -26.98 -32.55 12.82
CA LYS A 10 -27.69 -31.47 13.54
C LYS A 10 -26.74 -30.40 14.11
N GLN A 11 -25.68 -30.03 13.39
CA GLN A 11 -24.62 -29.20 13.99
C GLN A 11 -23.84 -28.35 12.99
N TRP A 12 -24.51 -27.76 12.02
CA TRP A 12 -23.96 -26.61 11.31
C TRP A 12 -24.77 -25.38 11.69
N ASN A 13 -24.29 -24.65 12.71
CA ASN A 13 -24.72 -23.27 12.90
C ASN A 13 -24.27 -22.49 11.67
N LYS A 14 -25.20 -21.77 11.03
CA LYS A 14 -24.88 -20.94 9.88
C LYS A 14 -24.01 -19.78 10.37
N HIS A 15 -22.69 -19.91 10.24
CA HIS A 15 -21.76 -18.84 10.58
C HIS A 15 -21.75 -17.82 9.44
N HIS A 16 -22.19 -16.60 9.73
CA HIS A 16 -22.00 -15.47 8.84
C HIS A 16 -20.68 -14.77 9.21
N THR A 17 -19.66 -14.88 8.36
CA THR A 17 -18.43 -14.10 8.53
C THR A 17 -18.67 -12.70 7.96
N ILE A 18 -18.82 -11.72 8.84
CA ILE A 18 -18.98 -10.31 8.49
C ILE A 18 -17.65 -9.60 8.73
N TYR A 19 -17.08 -9.00 7.68
CA TYR A 19 -15.87 -8.20 7.79
C TYR A 19 -16.21 -6.80 8.29
N MET A 20 -15.82 -6.48 9.52
CA MET A 20 -16.01 -5.16 10.12
C MET A 20 -14.67 -4.49 10.36
N LEU A 21 -14.52 -3.23 9.94
CA LEU A 21 -13.39 -2.42 10.35
C LEU A 21 -13.63 -2.02 11.81
N ASN A 22 -12.89 -2.61 12.75
CA ASN A 22 -13.01 -2.35 14.19
C ASN A 22 -12.38 -0.99 14.57
N VAL A 23 -12.80 0.09 13.91
CA VAL A 23 -12.16 1.42 14.01
C VAL A 23 -12.31 2.02 15.42
N ASN A 24 -13.27 1.53 16.21
CA ASN A 24 -13.65 2.12 17.50
C ASN A 24 -13.66 1.13 18.69
N LEU A 25 -13.24 -0.13 18.51
CA LEU A 25 -13.18 -1.10 19.61
C LEU A 25 -11.78 -1.09 20.24
N PRO A 26 -11.63 -0.78 21.54
CA PRO A 26 -10.37 -0.89 22.25
C PRO A 26 -9.74 -2.28 22.07
N CYS A 27 -8.42 -2.33 21.86
CA CYS A 27 -7.69 -3.57 21.63
C CYS A 27 -7.87 -4.59 22.77
N GLU A 28 -8.03 -4.12 24.01
CA GLU A 28 -8.32 -4.97 25.18
C GLU A 28 -9.68 -5.67 25.07
N ILE A 29 -10.70 -4.96 24.57
CA ILE A 29 -12.04 -5.52 24.34
C ILE A 29 -11.96 -6.56 23.21
N LEU A 30 -11.26 -6.27 22.11
CA LEU A 30 -11.08 -7.25 21.03
C LEU A 30 -10.40 -8.54 21.51
N LYS A 31 -9.35 -8.43 22.32
CA LYS A 31 -8.62 -9.60 22.85
C LYS A 31 -9.49 -10.43 23.79
N LYS A 32 -10.29 -9.78 24.62
CA LYS A 32 -11.21 -10.46 25.54
C LYS A 32 -12.35 -11.14 24.77
N GLU A 33 -13.03 -10.37 23.92
CA GLU A 33 -14.24 -10.81 23.23
C GLU A 33 -13.97 -11.76 22.06
N PHE A 34 -12.72 -11.89 21.60
CA PHE A 34 -12.32 -12.98 20.70
C PHE A 34 -12.56 -14.37 21.31
N PHE A 35 -12.39 -14.51 22.64
CA PHE A 35 -12.59 -15.79 23.33
C PHE A 35 -14.01 -15.95 23.87
N SER A 36 -14.66 -14.86 24.30
CA SER A 36 -16.00 -14.91 24.91
C SER A 36 -17.15 -14.71 23.93
N GLY A 37 -16.93 -14.00 22.82
CA GLY A 37 -17.99 -13.54 21.92
C GLY A 37 -18.88 -12.45 22.55
N ILE A 38 -19.49 -11.63 21.71
CA ILE A 38 -20.43 -10.58 22.10
C ILE A 38 -21.84 -11.01 21.70
N VAL A 39 -22.73 -11.17 22.67
CA VAL A 39 -24.16 -11.42 22.38
C VAL A 39 -24.78 -10.14 21.83
N MET A 40 -25.38 -10.22 20.65
CA MET A 40 -26.14 -9.14 20.02
C MET A 40 -27.38 -9.67 19.32
N TRP A 41 -28.16 -8.78 18.71
CA TRP A 41 -29.35 -9.12 17.94
C TRP A 41 -29.15 -8.75 16.47
N ASP A 42 -29.55 -9.62 15.56
CA ASP A 42 -29.52 -9.32 14.13
C ASP A 42 -30.71 -8.45 13.69
N CYS A 43 -30.81 -8.10 12.40
CA CYS A 43 -31.89 -7.27 11.87
C CYS A 43 -33.27 -7.96 11.83
N LYS A 44 -33.35 -9.22 12.26
CA LYS A 44 -34.58 -10.01 12.37
C LYS A 44 -34.95 -10.28 13.84
N ASP A 45 -34.27 -9.62 14.78
CA ASP A 45 -34.43 -9.85 16.21
C ASP A 45 -34.11 -11.30 16.61
N GLU A 46 -33.11 -11.92 15.99
CA GLU A 46 -32.53 -13.19 16.43
C GLU A 46 -31.25 -12.94 17.25
N GLU A 47 -31.09 -13.64 18.38
CA GLU A 47 -29.86 -13.58 19.19
C GLU A 47 -28.70 -14.22 18.41
N VAL A 48 -27.61 -13.47 18.26
CA VAL A 48 -26.40 -13.91 17.56
C VAL A 48 -25.16 -13.60 18.40
N ILE A 49 -24.14 -14.45 18.27
CA ILE A 49 -22.84 -14.23 18.91
C ILE A 49 -21.87 -13.67 17.87
N LEU A 50 -21.36 -12.47 18.12
CA LEU A 50 -20.27 -11.87 17.35
C LEU A 50 -18.93 -12.26 17.94
N ILE A 51 -18.10 -12.91 17.13
CA ILE A 51 -16.71 -13.15 17.49
C ILE A 51 -15.86 -12.18 16.67
N PRO A 52 -15.36 -11.09 17.26
CA PRO A 52 -14.56 -10.12 16.54
C PRO A 52 -13.18 -10.72 16.24
N CYS A 53 -12.98 -11.18 15.01
CA CYS A 53 -11.66 -11.57 14.50
C CYS A 53 -10.92 -10.33 13.99
N GLY A 54 -9.76 -10.03 14.59
CA GLY A 54 -8.87 -9.00 14.08
C GLY A 54 -8.30 -9.40 12.71
N LEU A 55 -8.78 -8.77 11.64
CA LEU A 55 -8.34 -9.09 10.27
C LEU A 55 -6.88 -8.68 10.02
N PHE A 56 -6.46 -7.51 10.49
CA PHE A 56 -5.06 -7.07 10.52
C PHE A 56 -4.88 -5.96 11.56
N LEU A 57 -3.63 -5.76 12.02
CA LEU A 57 -3.26 -4.62 12.85
C LEU A 57 -2.65 -3.53 11.97
N ALA A 58 -3.41 -2.46 11.78
CA ALA A 58 -2.95 -1.30 11.03
C ALA A 58 -1.88 -0.57 11.85
N GLY A 59 -0.68 -0.40 11.29
CA GLY A 59 0.37 0.34 11.96
C GLY A 59 1.38 0.99 11.02
N ASP A 60 2.19 1.89 11.56
CA ASP A 60 3.39 2.31 10.86
C ASP A 60 4.43 1.17 10.86
N ASN A 61 5.52 1.35 10.11
CA ASN A 61 6.50 0.27 9.94
C ASN A 61 7.12 -0.20 11.26
N SER A 62 7.31 0.70 12.22
CA SER A 62 7.97 0.42 13.50
C SER A 62 7.02 -0.29 14.46
N MET A 63 5.77 0.16 14.55
CA MET A 63 4.74 -0.50 15.35
C MET A 63 4.48 -1.92 14.82
N GLN A 64 4.32 -2.08 13.51
CA GLN A 64 4.18 -3.40 12.89
C GLN A 64 5.40 -4.30 13.13
N ALA A 65 6.61 -3.74 13.12
CA ALA A 65 7.80 -4.51 13.45
C ALA A 65 7.77 -5.01 14.90
N LYS A 66 7.31 -4.18 15.84
CA LYS A 66 7.18 -4.55 17.25
C LYS A 66 6.12 -5.64 17.47
N GLU A 67 4.92 -5.47 16.91
CA GLU A 67 3.82 -6.45 17.06
C GLU A 67 4.19 -7.84 16.53
N CYS A 68 4.98 -7.90 15.45
CA CYS A 68 5.43 -9.16 14.85
C CYS A 68 6.79 -9.65 15.37
N SER A 69 7.37 -9.03 16.41
CA SER A 69 8.72 -9.36 16.89
C SER A 69 9.78 -9.35 15.77
N HIS A 70 9.62 -8.45 14.81
CA HIS A 70 10.41 -8.37 13.59
C HIS A 70 11.53 -7.33 13.73
N ALA A 71 12.74 -7.65 13.25
CA ALA A 71 13.94 -6.82 13.41
C ALA A 71 14.02 -5.61 12.44
N GLY A 72 12.89 -5.13 11.91
CA GLY A 72 12.82 -3.97 11.01
C GLY A 72 13.32 -4.20 9.58
N LEU A 73 13.65 -3.13 8.85
CA LEU A 73 14.02 -3.20 7.41
C LEU A 73 15.48 -3.57 7.13
N ASN A 74 16.34 -3.55 8.16
CA ASN A 74 17.78 -3.79 8.01
C ASN A 74 18.18 -5.24 8.30
N CYS A 75 17.24 -6.10 8.71
CA CYS A 75 17.53 -7.51 8.94
C CYS A 75 17.53 -8.30 7.62
N ASN A 76 18.03 -9.54 7.69
CA ASN A 76 18.15 -10.41 6.52
C ASN A 76 16.78 -10.70 5.88
N TYR A 77 15.79 -11.02 6.72
CA TYR A 77 14.38 -11.16 6.36
C TYR A 77 13.67 -9.83 6.65
N PHE A 78 13.73 -8.88 5.72
CA PHE A 78 13.18 -7.53 5.94
C PHE A 78 11.68 -7.43 5.63
N CYS A 79 11.12 -8.46 4.97
CA CYS A 79 9.74 -8.51 4.57
C CYS A 79 8.91 -9.30 5.58
N ARG A 80 7.72 -8.79 5.87
CA ARG A 80 6.76 -9.45 6.76
C ARG A 80 5.72 -10.27 6.00
N THR A 81 5.86 -10.36 4.67
CA THR A 81 4.90 -10.99 3.74
C THR A 81 5.51 -12.12 2.92
N CYS A 82 6.80 -12.33 3.04
CA CYS A 82 7.49 -13.42 2.39
C CYS A 82 8.82 -13.70 3.07
N ASP A 83 9.45 -14.78 2.63
CA ASP A 83 10.73 -15.23 3.13
C ASP A 83 11.92 -14.66 2.33
N VAL A 84 11.74 -13.51 1.66
CA VAL A 84 12.84 -12.88 0.92
C VAL A 84 14.00 -12.57 1.87
N SER A 85 15.18 -13.03 1.51
CA SER A 85 16.38 -12.87 2.32
C SER A 85 17.64 -12.86 1.46
N GLY A 86 18.79 -12.85 2.12
CA GLY A 86 20.09 -12.89 1.47
C GLY A 86 20.71 -11.50 1.28
N THR A 87 21.99 -11.52 0.93
CA THR A 87 22.80 -10.33 0.72
C THR A 87 22.37 -9.58 -0.55
N LYS A 88 22.91 -8.38 -0.75
CA LYS A 88 22.65 -7.62 -1.98
C LYS A 88 23.23 -8.34 -3.20
N GLU A 89 24.35 -9.01 -3.04
CA GLU A 89 25.02 -9.81 -4.07
C GLU A 89 24.15 -11.01 -4.46
N TYR A 90 23.59 -11.73 -3.47
CA TYR A 90 22.64 -12.81 -3.76
C TYR A 90 21.42 -12.29 -4.52
N LYS A 91 20.80 -11.19 -4.07
CA LYS A 91 19.64 -10.59 -4.73
C LYS A 91 19.93 -10.04 -6.13
N ALA A 92 21.20 -9.86 -6.48
CA ALA A 92 21.63 -9.50 -7.84
C ALA A 92 21.82 -10.72 -8.75
N SER A 93 21.93 -11.94 -8.21
CA SER A 93 21.88 -13.17 -9.00
C SER A 93 20.48 -13.42 -9.56
N GLU A 94 20.38 -14.23 -10.63
CA GLU A 94 19.09 -14.60 -11.23
C GLU A 94 18.15 -15.26 -10.22
N GLU A 95 18.66 -16.21 -9.42
CA GLU A 95 17.88 -16.91 -8.40
C GLU A 95 17.40 -15.95 -7.31
N GLY A 96 18.30 -15.13 -6.77
CA GLY A 96 17.97 -14.17 -5.74
C GLY A 96 17.02 -13.07 -6.24
N TYR A 97 17.17 -12.61 -7.47
CA TYR A 97 16.24 -11.64 -8.08
C TYR A 97 14.83 -12.22 -8.20
N ASN A 98 14.70 -13.46 -8.69
CA ASN A 98 13.42 -14.16 -8.79
C ASN A 98 12.76 -14.37 -7.42
N SER A 99 13.56 -14.54 -6.36
CA SER A 99 13.03 -14.66 -4.98
C SER A 99 12.31 -13.40 -4.50
N ILE A 100 12.65 -12.22 -5.01
CA ILE A 100 12.02 -10.93 -4.64
C ILE A 100 10.53 -10.89 -5.04
N PHE A 101 10.13 -11.69 -6.02
CA PHE A 101 8.75 -11.70 -6.55
C PHE A 101 7.90 -12.84 -5.99
N LYS A 102 8.43 -13.66 -5.07
CA LYS A 102 7.67 -14.73 -4.42
C LYS A 102 6.83 -14.19 -3.26
N ILE A 103 5.60 -14.67 -3.15
CA ILE A 103 4.64 -14.32 -2.09
C ILE A 103 4.51 -15.51 -1.13
N ASN A 104 4.47 -15.26 0.18
CA ASN A 104 4.04 -16.23 1.18
C ASN A 104 2.72 -15.76 1.82
N MET A 105 1.62 -16.41 1.45
CA MET A 105 0.26 -16.04 1.90
C MET A 105 0.01 -16.28 3.39
N HIS A 106 0.92 -16.94 4.10
CA HIS A 106 0.76 -17.18 5.54
C HIS A 106 1.29 -16.02 6.40
N LEU A 107 1.86 -14.99 5.77
CA LEU A 107 2.52 -13.87 6.44
C LEU A 107 1.82 -12.54 6.05
N ASP A 108 0.50 -12.44 6.17
CA ASP A 108 -0.21 -11.26 5.68
C ASP A 108 -0.23 -10.10 6.70
N MET A 109 0.68 -9.13 6.52
CA MET A 109 0.56 -7.84 7.18
C MET A 109 0.71 -6.65 6.20
N PRO A 110 -0.41 -5.97 5.86
CA PRO A 110 -0.40 -4.91 4.87
C PRO A 110 0.45 -3.73 5.35
N THR A 111 1.38 -3.29 4.50
CA THR A 111 2.22 -2.12 4.78
C THR A 111 1.51 -0.84 4.32
N LYS A 112 1.63 0.24 5.11
CA LYS A 112 0.92 1.50 4.85
C LYS A 112 1.19 2.05 3.45
N THR A 113 0.14 2.30 2.69
CA THR A 113 0.15 2.85 1.32
C THR A 113 0.98 4.14 1.18
N LEU A 114 0.92 5.03 2.19
CA LEU A 114 1.77 6.24 2.26
C LEU A 114 3.27 5.90 2.25
N HIS A 115 3.67 4.87 2.98
CA HIS A 115 5.07 4.48 3.11
C HIS A 115 5.58 3.75 1.89
N ILE A 116 4.73 2.99 1.20
CA ILE A 116 5.05 2.28 -0.05
C ILE A 116 5.16 3.28 -1.21
N ILE A 117 4.10 4.05 -1.47
CA ILE A 117 4.03 4.88 -2.66
C ILE A 117 4.76 6.22 -2.47
N LEU A 118 4.28 7.11 -1.59
CA LEU A 118 4.81 8.47 -1.51
C LEU A 118 6.22 8.50 -0.89
N LEU A 119 6.40 7.88 0.29
CA LEU A 119 7.71 7.85 0.97
C LEU A 119 8.63 6.71 0.47
N GLY A 120 8.18 5.91 -0.50
CA GLY A 120 8.95 4.85 -1.13
C GLY A 120 9.17 5.14 -2.60
N VAL A 121 8.27 4.66 -3.45
CA VAL A 121 8.32 4.80 -4.91
C VAL A 121 8.62 6.24 -5.33
N VAL A 122 7.78 7.20 -4.95
CA VAL A 122 7.92 8.61 -5.37
C VAL A 122 9.19 9.23 -4.79
N LYS A 123 9.49 9.01 -3.50
CA LYS A 123 10.71 9.52 -2.87
C LYS A 123 11.99 9.06 -3.57
N TYR A 124 12.10 7.77 -3.87
CA TYR A 124 13.31 7.23 -4.47
C TYR A 124 13.42 7.60 -5.94
N PHE A 125 12.31 7.64 -6.68
CA PHE A 125 12.30 8.10 -8.06
C PHE A 125 12.61 9.61 -8.17
N TRP A 126 12.13 10.42 -7.22
CA TRP A 126 12.54 11.81 -7.05
C TRP A 126 14.05 11.94 -6.80
N GLY A 127 14.62 11.12 -5.91
CA GLY A 127 16.06 11.11 -5.67
C GLY A 127 16.88 10.84 -6.94
N GLN A 128 16.44 9.90 -7.78
CA GLN A 128 17.07 9.66 -9.09
C GLN A 128 16.88 10.83 -10.05
N SER A 129 15.68 11.42 -10.09
CA SER A 129 15.39 12.59 -10.93
C SER A 129 16.29 13.78 -10.56
N VAL A 130 16.44 14.06 -9.27
CA VAL A 130 17.34 15.10 -8.75
C VAL A 130 18.79 14.82 -9.12
N PHE A 131 19.26 13.59 -8.92
CA PHE A 131 20.62 13.21 -9.28
C PHE A 131 20.92 13.49 -10.77
N LEU A 132 20.00 13.13 -11.66
CA LEU A 132 20.14 13.42 -13.10
C LEU A 132 20.08 14.93 -13.39
N LEU A 133 19.14 15.66 -12.79
CA LEU A 133 19.02 17.12 -12.95
C LEU A 133 20.27 17.86 -12.48
N GLU A 134 20.91 17.41 -11.39
CA GLU A 134 22.14 17.98 -10.89
C GLU A 134 23.34 17.67 -11.78
N LYS A 135 23.44 16.41 -12.24
CA LYS A 135 24.49 15.97 -13.18
C LYS A 135 24.47 16.82 -14.45
N GLU A 136 23.29 17.09 -14.99
CA GLU A 136 23.10 17.90 -16.20
C GLU A 136 22.99 19.42 -15.93
N LYS A 137 23.14 19.86 -14.67
CA LYS A 137 23.00 21.27 -14.24
C LYS A 137 21.65 21.92 -14.55
N LEU A 138 20.60 21.11 -14.73
CA LEU A 138 19.24 21.53 -15.08
C LEU A 138 18.34 21.82 -13.87
N LEU A 139 18.82 21.66 -12.63
CA LEU A 139 18.00 21.87 -11.44
C LEU A 139 17.38 23.27 -11.37
N HIS A 140 18.09 24.30 -11.84
CA HIS A 140 17.58 25.67 -11.89
C HIS A 140 16.45 25.87 -12.92
N ILE A 141 16.55 25.20 -14.08
CA ILE A 141 15.47 25.18 -15.09
C ILE A 141 14.26 24.48 -14.51
N PHE A 142 14.45 23.31 -13.89
CA PHE A 142 13.39 22.58 -13.21
C PHE A 142 12.68 23.46 -12.16
N GLN A 143 13.43 24.21 -11.34
CA GLN A 143 12.87 25.13 -10.36
C GLN A 143 12.01 26.22 -11.00
N SER A 144 12.45 26.80 -12.12
CA SER A 144 11.68 27.78 -12.89
C SER A 144 10.40 27.16 -13.48
N CYS A 145 10.48 25.97 -14.07
CA CYS A 145 9.32 25.24 -14.58
C CYS A 145 8.33 24.90 -13.46
N LEU A 146 8.83 24.53 -12.28
CA LEU A 146 7.99 24.25 -11.11
C LEU A 146 7.29 25.51 -10.59
N LYS A 147 7.93 26.68 -10.68
CA LYS A 147 7.30 27.98 -10.35
C LYS A 147 6.20 28.36 -11.34
N SER A 148 6.34 28.00 -12.61
CA SER A 148 5.35 28.32 -13.65
C SER A 148 4.14 27.39 -13.69
N VAL A 149 4.12 26.30 -12.90
CA VAL A 149 2.96 25.40 -12.84
C VAL A 149 1.72 26.17 -12.40
N ASN A 150 0.68 26.14 -13.23
CA ASN A 150 -0.61 26.66 -12.84
C ASN A 150 -1.19 25.76 -11.72
N LYS A 151 -1.52 26.39 -10.59
CA LYS A 151 -2.06 25.73 -9.39
C LYS A 151 -3.58 25.69 -9.40
N ASP A 152 -4.23 26.40 -10.32
CA ASP A 152 -5.67 26.41 -10.49
C ASP A 152 -6.15 24.98 -10.74
N ARG A 153 -7.17 24.56 -9.97
CA ARG A 153 -7.76 23.21 -9.97
C ARG A 153 -6.90 22.08 -9.40
N LEU A 154 -5.65 22.32 -9.00
CA LEU A 154 -4.87 21.29 -8.34
C LEU A 154 -5.16 21.30 -6.82
N ASN A 155 -5.66 20.19 -6.29
CA ASN A 155 -5.88 20.02 -4.84
C ASN A 155 -4.56 19.72 -4.10
N ILE A 156 -3.66 20.72 -4.05
CA ILE A 156 -2.30 20.59 -3.53
C ILE A 156 -2.05 21.59 -2.39
N PRO A 157 -1.40 21.21 -1.28
CA PRO A 157 -0.79 22.20 -0.38
C PRO A 157 0.21 23.09 -1.14
N SER A 158 0.54 24.26 -0.60
CA SER A 158 1.40 25.25 -1.26
C SER A 158 2.66 24.62 -1.88
N LEU A 159 2.71 24.57 -3.22
CA LEU A 159 3.87 24.10 -3.98
C LEU A 159 4.92 25.22 -4.00
N ASN A 160 5.85 25.18 -3.04
CA ASN A 160 6.97 26.10 -2.98
C ASN A 160 8.19 25.49 -3.68
N ALA A 161 8.48 25.96 -4.89
CA ALA A 161 9.56 25.46 -5.71
C ALA A 161 10.94 25.70 -5.07
N ASP A 162 11.15 26.86 -4.44
CA ASP A 162 12.40 27.19 -3.75
C ASP A 162 12.66 26.20 -2.61
N TYR A 163 11.64 25.91 -1.81
CA TYR A 163 11.72 24.92 -0.74
C TYR A 163 12.01 23.51 -1.29
N ILE A 164 11.30 23.08 -2.34
CA ILE A 164 11.46 21.73 -2.92
C ILE A 164 12.87 21.53 -3.46
N CYS A 165 13.40 22.52 -4.17
CA CYS A 165 14.74 22.46 -4.74
C CYS A 165 15.84 22.61 -3.68
N HIS A 166 15.63 23.43 -2.65
CA HIS A 166 16.59 23.61 -1.56
C HIS A 166 16.65 22.37 -0.64
N TYR A 167 15.49 21.84 -0.23
CA TYR A 167 15.37 20.70 0.70
C TYR A 167 15.07 19.38 -0.02
N LYS A 168 15.57 19.20 -1.25
CA LYS A 168 15.28 18.06 -2.13
C LYS A 168 15.49 16.67 -1.50
N GLY A 169 16.37 16.54 -0.50
CA GLY A 169 16.60 15.30 0.25
C GLY A 169 15.69 15.08 1.47
N ASN A 170 15.07 16.14 2.00
CA ASN A 170 14.33 16.15 3.27
C ASN A 170 12.83 16.45 3.08
N LEU A 171 12.28 16.04 1.95
CA LEU A 171 10.85 16.18 1.68
C LEU A 171 10.02 15.17 2.46
N ILE A 172 8.78 15.56 2.78
CA ILE A 172 7.80 14.74 3.50
C ILE A 172 6.64 14.36 2.57
N GLY A 173 5.74 13.49 3.05
CA GLY A 173 4.66 12.92 2.23
C GLY A 173 3.79 13.96 1.49
N LYS A 174 3.54 15.13 2.09
CA LYS A 174 2.77 16.20 1.42
C LYS A 174 3.46 16.73 0.16
N HIS A 175 4.78 16.92 0.21
CA HIS A 175 5.57 17.40 -0.93
C HIS A 175 5.63 16.33 -2.03
N PHE A 176 5.80 15.06 -1.66
CA PHE A 176 5.79 13.97 -2.65
C PHE A 176 4.42 13.77 -3.31
N LYS A 177 3.33 14.00 -2.58
CA LYS A 177 1.98 14.01 -3.18
C LYS A 177 1.87 15.11 -4.23
N SER A 178 2.34 16.31 -3.92
CA SER A 178 2.39 17.44 -4.86
C SER A 178 3.23 17.13 -6.10
N LEU A 179 4.44 16.61 -5.89
CA LEU A 179 5.36 16.24 -6.98
C LEU A 179 4.73 15.19 -7.89
N ALA A 180 4.14 14.12 -7.35
CA ALA A 180 3.51 13.09 -8.17
C ALA A 180 2.41 13.61 -9.11
N GLN A 181 1.74 14.71 -8.75
CA GLN A 181 0.70 15.33 -9.58
C GLN A 181 1.26 16.23 -10.68
N VAL A 182 2.39 16.91 -10.45
CA VAL A 182 2.92 17.91 -11.39
C VAL A 182 4.05 17.38 -12.27
N MET A 183 4.80 16.38 -11.79
CA MET A 183 5.97 15.86 -12.51
C MET A 183 5.66 15.31 -13.91
N PRO A 184 4.52 14.65 -14.19
CA PRO A 184 4.18 14.22 -15.56
C PRO A 184 4.19 15.36 -16.59
N PHE A 185 3.99 16.61 -16.16
CA PHE A 185 3.98 17.79 -17.03
C PHE A 185 5.33 18.51 -17.08
N LEU A 186 6.24 18.19 -16.16
CA LEU A 186 7.53 18.87 -16.00
C LEU A 186 8.71 18.06 -16.56
N THR A 187 8.50 16.79 -16.89
CA THR A 187 9.57 15.91 -17.38
C THR A 187 9.03 14.91 -18.41
N VAL A 188 9.89 14.60 -19.38
CA VAL A 188 9.63 13.62 -20.47
C VAL A 188 9.92 12.19 -20.01
N VAL A 189 10.35 11.99 -18.76
CA VAL A 189 10.64 10.65 -18.24
C VAL A 189 9.33 9.88 -18.07
N ASN A 190 9.11 8.89 -18.93
CA ASN A 190 7.93 8.00 -18.94
C ASN A 190 7.56 7.47 -17.53
N GLY A 191 8.55 7.27 -16.65
CA GLY A 191 8.32 6.83 -15.28
C GLY A 191 7.44 7.77 -14.44
N TRP A 192 7.49 9.10 -14.65
CA TRP A 192 6.64 10.02 -13.89
C TRP A 192 5.18 9.96 -14.32
N SER A 193 4.89 9.77 -15.62
CA SER A 193 3.54 9.54 -16.11
C SER A 193 2.93 8.27 -15.50
N VAL A 194 3.71 7.19 -15.47
CA VAL A 194 3.33 5.92 -14.83
C VAL A 194 3.11 6.09 -13.31
N ILE A 195 3.97 6.82 -12.62
CA ILE A 195 3.80 7.14 -11.19
C ILE A 195 2.54 7.95 -10.95
N GLY A 196 2.26 8.96 -11.77
CA GLY A 196 1.08 9.81 -11.64
C GLY A 196 -0.22 9.00 -11.75
N GLU A 197 -0.27 8.08 -12.71
CA GLU A 197 -1.38 7.15 -12.87
C GLU A 197 -1.48 6.16 -11.71
N LEU A 198 -0.36 5.54 -11.30
CA LEU A 198 -0.30 4.64 -10.14
C LEU A 198 -0.82 5.30 -8.86
N VAL A 199 -0.37 6.52 -8.56
CA VAL A 199 -0.83 7.30 -7.39
C VAL A 199 -2.31 7.61 -7.49
N THR A 200 -2.83 7.86 -8.69
CA THR A 200 -4.26 8.11 -8.88
C THR A 200 -5.07 6.84 -8.61
N LEU A 201 -4.70 5.70 -9.21
CA LEU A 201 -5.42 4.43 -9.06
C LEU A 201 -5.42 3.91 -7.62
N VAL A 202 -4.33 4.10 -6.88
CA VAL A 202 -4.21 3.64 -5.48
C VAL A 202 -5.10 4.45 -4.53
N TRP A 203 -5.38 5.72 -4.85
CA TRP A 203 -6.18 6.63 -4.01
C TRP A 203 -7.58 6.92 -4.56
N TYR A 204 -7.94 6.38 -5.71
CA TYR A 204 -9.29 6.49 -6.27
C TYR A 204 -10.20 5.45 -5.61
N THR A 205 -11.18 5.90 -4.82
CA THR A 205 -12.01 5.04 -3.97
C THR A 205 -13.49 5.03 -4.37
N THR A 206 -13.86 5.77 -5.40
CA THR A 206 -15.26 6.00 -5.76
C THR A 206 -15.59 5.28 -7.05
N ILE A 207 -16.34 4.19 -6.94
CA ILE A 207 -16.97 3.51 -8.07
C ILE A 207 -18.46 3.89 -8.01
N PRO A 208 -18.99 4.70 -8.95
CA PRO A 208 -20.44 4.89 -9.04
C PRO A 208 -21.10 3.59 -9.57
N ASP A 209 -21.97 2.98 -8.74
CA ASP A 209 -23.12 2.04 -8.95
C ASP A 209 -23.21 1.14 -10.21
N THR A 210 -23.68 -0.13 -10.20
CA THR A 210 -24.10 -1.10 -9.15
C THR A 210 -24.03 -2.54 -9.68
N ASP A 211 -23.75 -3.47 -8.77
CA ASP A 211 -23.91 -4.93 -8.77
C ASP A 211 -23.23 -5.82 -9.82
N GLU A 212 -23.55 -5.76 -11.11
CA GLU A 212 -22.85 -6.58 -12.13
C GLU A 212 -21.58 -5.88 -12.65
N TYR A 213 -21.61 -4.55 -12.59
CA TYR A 213 -20.52 -3.67 -13.01
C TYR A 213 -19.40 -3.57 -11.98
N LEU A 214 -19.68 -3.87 -10.70
CA LEU A 214 -18.70 -3.79 -9.61
C LEU A 214 -17.59 -4.84 -9.73
N VAL A 215 -17.95 -6.09 -10.07
CA VAL A 215 -16.95 -7.15 -10.29
C VAL A 215 -16.08 -6.82 -11.51
N SER A 216 -16.70 -6.37 -12.60
CA SER A 216 -15.99 -5.99 -13.83
C SER A 216 -15.10 -4.76 -13.62
N LEU A 217 -15.58 -3.67 -13.02
CA LEU A 217 -14.79 -2.46 -12.76
C LEU A 217 -13.69 -2.67 -11.73
N HIS A 218 -13.97 -3.42 -10.66
CA HIS A 218 -12.94 -3.79 -9.70
C HIS A 218 -11.86 -4.63 -10.37
N TYR A 219 -12.25 -5.64 -11.15
CA TYR A 219 -11.33 -6.46 -11.94
C TYR A 219 -10.50 -5.60 -12.92
N GLN A 220 -11.13 -4.69 -13.67
CA GLN A 220 -10.43 -3.81 -14.60
C GLN A 220 -9.48 -2.84 -13.89
N SER A 221 -9.89 -2.28 -12.75
CA SER A 221 -9.05 -1.37 -11.95
C SER A 221 -7.86 -2.10 -11.35
N VAL A 222 -8.06 -3.30 -10.81
CA VAL A 222 -7.01 -4.20 -10.30
C VAL A 222 -6.08 -4.65 -11.42
N LYS A 223 -6.61 -5.00 -12.59
CA LYS A 223 -5.83 -5.36 -13.78
C LYS A 223 -4.99 -4.19 -14.28
N ARG A 224 -5.58 -2.99 -14.37
CA ARG A 224 -4.88 -1.76 -14.74
C ARG A 224 -3.78 -1.42 -13.73
N LEU A 225 -4.08 -1.49 -12.44
CA LEU A 225 -3.09 -1.29 -11.37
C LEU A 225 -1.95 -2.31 -11.48
N SER A 226 -2.26 -3.59 -11.71
CA SER A 226 -1.25 -4.62 -11.92
C SER A 226 -0.35 -4.32 -13.12
N GLN A 227 -0.94 -3.85 -14.23
CA GLN A 227 -0.17 -3.46 -15.41
C GLN A 227 0.72 -2.26 -15.09
N MET A 228 0.19 -1.23 -14.41
CA MET A 228 0.98 -0.06 -14.03
C MET A 228 2.15 -0.40 -13.11
N ILE A 229 1.96 -1.32 -12.16
CA ILE A 229 3.05 -1.78 -11.29
C ILE A 229 4.12 -2.49 -12.14
N LYS A 230 3.75 -3.36 -13.09
CA LYS A 230 4.69 -4.03 -13.99
C LYS A 230 5.45 -3.04 -14.87
N ASP A 231 4.75 -2.09 -15.49
CA ASP A 231 5.35 -1.08 -16.34
C ASP A 231 6.31 -0.18 -15.54
N PHE A 232 5.92 0.19 -14.32
CA PHE A 232 6.76 0.96 -13.42
C PHE A 232 8.04 0.20 -13.03
N LEU A 233 7.91 -1.09 -12.69
CA LEU A 233 9.06 -1.94 -12.36
C LEU A 233 9.99 -2.10 -13.58
N ASN A 234 9.44 -2.30 -14.77
CA ASN A 234 10.23 -2.37 -16.01
C ASN A 234 11.00 -1.07 -16.28
N ILE A 235 10.35 0.09 -16.15
CA ILE A 235 11.02 1.39 -16.26
C ILE A 235 12.11 1.54 -15.19
N THR A 236 11.83 1.09 -13.96
CA THR A 236 12.81 1.13 -12.86
C THR A 236 14.03 0.26 -13.16
N VAL A 237 13.85 -0.93 -13.75
CA VAL A 237 14.97 -1.78 -14.20
C VAL A 237 15.83 -1.07 -15.23
N GLN A 238 15.21 -0.37 -16.18
CA GLN A 238 15.93 0.35 -17.24
C GLN A 238 16.71 1.56 -16.70
N CYS A 239 16.15 2.29 -15.74
CA CYS A 239 16.75 3.53 -15.24
C CYS A 239 17.70 3.30 -14.05
N ALA A 240 17.33 2.44 -13.10
CA ALA A 240 18.02 2.27 -11.82
C ALA A 240 17.74 0.87 -11.22
N PRO A 241 18.26 -0.20 -11.81
CA PRO A 241 17.94 -1.58 -11.41
C PRO A 241 18.34 -1.89 -9.96
N SER A 242 19.40 -1.25 -9.47
CA SER A 242 19.87 -1.40 -8.09
C SER A 242 18.86 -0.97 -7.03
N ILE A 243 17.86 -0.14 -7.38
CA ILE A 243 16.79 0.29 -6.47
C ILE A 243 15.89 -0.89 -6.08
N LEU A 244 15.61 -1.81 -7.00
CA LEU A 244 14.75 -2.97 -6.72
C LEU A 244 15.36 -3.88 -5.65
N ILE A 245 16.69 -3.98 -5.63
CA ILE A 245 17.44 -4.79 -4.67
C ILE A 245 17.69 -4.03 -3.37
N SER A 246 18.02 -2.74 -3.46
CA SER A 246 18.48 -1.97 -2.31
C SER A 246 17.36 -1.31 -1.50
N LYS A 247 16.17 -1.14 -2.07
CA LYS A 247 15.04 -0.44 -1.44
C LYS A 247 13.87 -1.40 -1.20
N PRO A 248 13.69 -1.89 0.04
CA PRO A 248 12.58 -2.77 0.44
C PRO A 248 11.18 -2.34 0.00
N LYS A 249 10.95 -1.03 -0.16
CA LYS A 249 9.64 -0.47 -0.50
C LYS A 249 9.18 -0.81 -1.92
N PHE A 250 10.11 -1.07 -2.85
CA PHE A 250 9.77 -1.56 -4.19
C PHE A 250 9.32 -3.01 -4.15
N HIS A 251 9.90 -3.81 -3.25
CA HIS A 251 9.42 -5.15 -2.97
C HIS A 251 8.01 -5.12 -2.38
N PHE A 252 7.72 -4.21 -1.44
CA PHE A 252 6.37 -4.04 -0.89
C PHE A 252 5.32 -3.58 -1.92
N LEU A 253 5.74 -2.89 -2.99
CA LEU A 253 4.83 -2.50 -4.07
C LEU A 253 4.23 -3.73 -4.78
N ILE A 254 4.99 -4.83 -4.89
CA ILE A 254 4.55 -6.08 -5.51
C ILE A 254 3.37 -6.67 -4.73
N TYR A 255 3.40 -6.59 -3.39
CA TYR A 255 2.33 -7.10 -2.53
C TYR A 255 1.10 -6.21 -2.45
N LEU A 256 1.18 -4.95 -2.90
CA LEU A 256 0.04 -4.03 -2.83
C LEU A 256 -1.19 -4.62 -3.55
N LEU A 257 -0.98 -5.31 -4.67
CA LEU A 257 -2.07 -5.96 -5.41
C LEU A 257 -2.70 -7.11 -4.60
N ALA A 258 -1.88 -7.97 -3.99
CA ALA A 258 -2.35 -9.04 -3.13
C ALA A 258 -3.16 -8.49 -1.95
N PHE A 259 -2.69 -7.42 -1.32
CA PHE A 259 -3.40 -6.75 -0.24
C PHE A 259 -4.71 -6.10 -0.70
N ILE A 260 -4.77 -5.52 -1.90
CA ILE A 260 -6.02 -4.95 -2.42
C ILE A 260 -7.04 -6.05 -2.72
N CYS A 261 -6.59 -7.18 -3.29
CA CYS A 261 -7.46 -8.33 -3.53
C CYS A 261 -8.00 -8.95 -2.24
N HIS A 262 -7.21 -8.93 -1.15
CA HIS A 262 -7.57 -9.58 0.10
C HIS A 262 -8.32 -8.65 1.08
N PHE A 263 -7.85 -7.41 1.26
CA PHE A 263 -8.37 -6.45 2.24
C PHE A 263 -9.25 -5.36 1.62
N GLY A 264 -9.41 -5.34 0.30
CA GLY A 264 -10.10 -4.28 -0.44
C GLY A 264 -9.21 -3.05 -0.67
N PRO A 265 -9.80 -1.92 -1.11
CA PRO A 265 -9.05 -0.73 -1.54
C PRO A 265 -7.97 -0.27 -0.54
N ALA A 266 -6.83 0.19 -1.05
CA ALA A 266 -5.65 0.54 -0.26
C ALA A 266 -5.84 1.67 0.78
N ILE A 267 -6.97 2.38 0.72
CA ILE A 267 -7.37 3.35 1.74
C ILE A 267 -7.76 2.69 3.06
N ILE A 268 -8.28 1.45 3.02
CA ILE A 268 -8.82 0.73 4.18
C ILE A 268 -7.72 0.42 5.20
N PHE A 269 -6.54 0.06 4.74
CA PHE A 269 -5.36 -0.20 5.57
C PHE A 269 -4.40 1.00 5.66
N SER A 270 -4.86 2.21 5.34
CA SER A 270 -4.06 3.44 5.48
C SER A 270 -4.16 4.00 6.90
N THR A 271 -3.05 4.07 7.63
CA THR A 271 -3.07 4.59 9.01
C THR A 271 -3.18 6.11 9.15
N LYS A 272 -3.32 6.85 8.03
CA LYS A 272 -3.41 8.32 8.05
C LYS A 272 -4.61 8.82 8.86
N ARG A 273 -5.72 8.07 8.86
CA ARG A 273 -6.93 8.39 9.63
C ARG A 273 -6.70 8.27 11.14
N TYR A 274 -5.87 7.31 11.56
CA TYR A 274 -5.49 7.14 12.97
C TYR A 274 -4.50 8.23 13.41
N GLU A 275 -3.52 8.59 12.57
CA GLU A 275 -2.57 9.67 12.88
C GLU A 275 -3.23 11.05 13.01
N SER A 276 -4.31 11.33 12.28
CA SER A 276 -5.05 12.58 12.45
C SER A 276 -5.76 12.69 13.81
N LEU A 277 -6.06 11.57 14.47
CA LEU A 277 -6.66 11.57 15.81
C LEU A 277 -5.64 11.95 16.88
N ASN A 278 -4.35 11.67 16.65
CA ASN A 278 -3.26 12.09 17.56
C ASN A 278 -3.04 13.61 17.57
N HIS A 279 -3.59 14.34 16.59
CA HIS A 279 -3.48 15.79 16.49
C HIS A 279 -4.51 16.54 17.36
N VAL A 280 -5.45 15.81 17.97
CA VAL A 280 -6.52 16.32 18.83
C VAL A 280 -6.10 16.32 20.31
N PHE A 281 -4.91 15.81 20.63
CA PHE A 281 -4.32 15.80 21.97
C PHE A 281 -3.10 16.71 22.04
#